data_AF-A0A2E6RLU3-F1
#
_entry.id   AF-A0A2E6RLU3-F1
#
_cell.length_a   1.000
_cell.length_b   1.000
_cell.length_c   1.000
_cell.angle_alpha   90.00
_cell.angle_beta   90.00
_cell.angle_gamma   90.00
#
_symmetry.space_group_name_H-M   'P 1'
#
loop_
_entity.id
_entity.type
_entity.pdbx_description
1 polymer ?
#
loop_
_entity_poly.entity_id
_entity_poly.type
_entity_poly.pdbx_seq_one_letter_code
_entity_poly.pdbx_strand_id
1 'polypeptide(L)'
;MSQFISEIGKRIDLELNVLFVSQPKESQFGLWNTNVCETPQGDRVIYHGKLLNPQKKYQVRATIKQHRILGNKQTTVINRPKIQKVSAQ
;
A
#
# COMPACT_ATOMS: atom_id res chain seq x y z
N MET A 1 3.90 13.79 11.65
CA MET A 1 5.07 12.87 11.76
C MET A 1 4.62 11.54 11.16
N SER A 2 5.47 10.86 10.37
CA SER A 2 5.12 9.58 9.72
C SER A 2 5.36 8.43 10.70
N GLN A 3 4.40 7.53 10.86
CA GLN A 3 4.45 6.41 11.80
C GLN A 3 4.21 5.06 11.10
N PHE A 4 4.62 3.97 11.76
CA PHE A 4 4.25 2.63 11.35
C PHE A 4 2.78 2.35 11.64
N ILE A 5 2.15 1.64 10.70
CA ILE A 5 0.73 1.32 10.78
C ILE A 5 0.61 -0.08 11.39
N SER A 6 0.22 -0.12 12.66
CA SER A 6 0.02 -1.36 13.43
C SER A 6 1.28 -2.24 13.52
N GLU A 7 1.11 -3.51 13.92
CA GLU A 7 2.19 -4.49 14.10
C GLU A 7 2.30 -5.45 12.91
N ILE A 8 3.51 -5.94 12.64
CA ILE A 8 3.76 -6.98 11.63
C ILE A 8 2.93 -8.24 11.95
N GLY A 9 2.29 -8.81 10.93
CA GLY A 9 1.42 -9.98 11.06
C GLY A 9 -0.04 -9.64 11.37
N LYS A 10 -0.35 -8.43 11.84
CA LYS A 10 -1.76 -8.03 12.06
C LYS A 10 -2.49 -7.78 10.76
N ARG A 11 -3.75 -8.20 10.75
CA ARG A 11 -4.70 -7.95 9.65
C ARG A 11 -5.59 -6.78 10.03
N ILE A 12 -5.61 -5.76 9.19
CA ILE A 12 -6.31 -4.50 9.46
C ILE A 12 -7.07 -4.01 8.23
N ASP A 13 -8.07 -3.18 8.46
CA ASP A 13 -8.77 -2.41 7.42
C ASP A 13 -8.08 -1.04 7.27
N LEU A 14 -7.81 -0.64 6.03
CA LEU A 14 -7.10 0.59 5.67
C LEU A 14 -7.81 1.32 4.56
N GLU A 15 -7.76 2.65 4.61
CA GLU A 15 -8.02 3.49 3.45
C GLU A 15 -6.68 3.90 2.82
N LEU A 16 -6.58 3.72 1.50
CA LEU A 16 -5.38 3.98 0.72
C LEU A 16 -5.69 5.02 -0.37
N ASN A 17 -4.97 6.13 -0.33
CA ASN A 17 -4.83 7.09 -1.41
C ASN A 17 -3.58 6.73 -2.20
N VAL A 18 -3.73 6.39 -3.48
CA VAL A 18 -2.58 6.00 -4.31
C VAL A 18 -1.83 7.26 -4.74
N LEU A 19 -0.56 7.36 -4.35
CA LEU A 19 0.30 8.50 -4.69
C LEU A 19 1.00 8.30 -6.03
N PHE A 20 1.61 7.13 -6.19
CA PHE A 20 2.41 6.79 -7.34
C PHE A 20 2.45 5.28 -7.50
N VAL A 21 2.51 4.81 -8.74
CA VAL A 21 2.76 3.40 -9.03
C VAL A 21 4.02 3.29 -9.87
N SER A 22 4.98 2.49 -9.41
CA SER A 22 6.20 2.24 -10.17
C SER A 22 5.88 1.54 -11.49
N GLN A 23 6.76 1.72 -12.48
CA GLN A 23 6.74 0.90 -13.68
C GLN A 23 6.70 -0.60 -13.31
N PRO A 24 5.93 -1.41 -14.06
CA PRO A 24 5.80 -2.83 -13.79
C PRO A 24 7.18 -3.49 -13.91
N LYS A 25 7.52 -4.33 -12.93
CA LYS A 25 8.68 -5.20 -13.03
C LYS A 25 8.21 -6.55 -13.53
N GLU A 26 8.89 -7.10 -14.53
CA GLU A 26 8.70 -8.50 -14.91
C GLU A 26 9.31 -9.40 -13.85
N SER A 27 8.60 -10.47 -13.52
CA SER A 27 9.11 -11.59 -12.74
C SER A 27 8.67 -12.89 -13.42
N GLN A 28 9.30 -14.00 -13.05
CA GLN A 28 8.92 -15.35 -13.48
C GLN A 28 7.45 -15.72 -13.15
N PHE A 29 6.79 -14.96 -12.27
CA PHE A 29 5.39 -15.15 -11.88
C PHE A 29 4.45 -14.08 -12.47
N GLY A 30 4.93 -13.29 -13.44
CA GLY A 30 4.20 -12.21 -14.10
C GLY A 30 4.62 -10.81 -13.68
N LEU A 31 3.87 -9.81 -14.15
CA LEU A 31 4.11 -8.40 -13.88
C LEU A 31 3.68 -8.04 -12.45
N TRP A 32 4.57 -7.41 -11.70
CA TRP A 32 4.26 -6.89 -10.37
C TRP A 32 4.57 -5.39 -10.29
N ASN A 33 3.59 -4.63 -9.81
CA ASN A 33 3.68 -3.18 -9.66
C ASN A 33 3.96 -2.83 -8.20
N THR A 34 4.72 -1.77 -7.95
CA THR A 34 4.87 -1.21 -6.61
C THR A 34 3.95 -0.01 -6.48
N ASN A 35 2.84 -0.19 -5.79
CA ASN A 35 1.89 0.86 -5.48
C ASN A 35 2.35 1.57 -4.20
N VAL A 36 2.71 2.84 -4.31
CA VAL A 36 3.02 3.71 -3.18
C VAL A 36 1.74 4.48 -2.85
N CYS A 37 1.22 4.25 -1.66
CA CYS A 37 -0.01 4.85 -1.17
C CYS A 37 0.26 5.63 0.12
N GLU A 38 -0.70 6.45 0.52
CA GLU A 38 -0.80 7.00 1.86
C GLU A 38 -2.17 6.73 2.47
N THR A 39 -2.22 6.69 3.80
CA THR A 39 -3.48 6.74 4.53
C THR A 39 -3.99 8.19 4.64
N PRO A 40 -5.26 8.41 5.02
CA PRO A 40 -5.75 9.76 5.32
C PRO A 40 -4.94 10.53 6.37
N GLN A 41 -4.21 9.83 7.24
CA GLN A 41 -3.34 10.39 8.27
C GLN A 41 -1.94 10.78 7.73
N GLY A 42 -1.64 10.50 6.46
CA GLY A 42 -0.36 10.77 5.82
C GLY A 42 0.70 9.67 6.05
N ASP A 43 0.31 8.50 6.54
CA ASP A 43 1.23 7.38 6.76
C ASP A 43 1.48 6.62 5.46
N ARG A 44 2.75 6.32 5.18
CA ARG A 44 3.14 5.74 3.89
C ARG A 44 2.94 4.22 3.88
N VAL A 45 2.26 3.76 2.84
CA VAL A 45 1.96 2.34 2.60
C VAL A 45 2.53 1.89 1.26
N ILE A 46 3.18 0.73 1.25
CA ILE A 46 3.61 0.09 0.00
C ILE A 46 2.88 -1.23 -0.19
N TYR A 47 2.32 -1.39 -1.39
CA TYR A 47 1.70 -2.61 -1.85
C TYR A 47 2.34 -3.08 -3.16
N HIS A 48 2.92 -4.28 -3.12
CA HIS A 48 3.45 -4.95 -4.30
C HIS A 48 2.39 -5.90 -4.89
N GLY A 49 1.95 -5.65 -6.13
CA GLY A 49 0.99 -6.53 -6.80
C GLY A 49 0.26 -5.88 -7.97
N LYS A 50 -1.07 -6.04 -8.00
CA LYS A 50 -1.95 -5.48 -9.04
C LYS A 50 -1.81 -3.96 -9.07
N LEU A 51 -1.79 -3.40 -10.28
CA LEU A 51 -1.82 -1.96 -10.52
C LEU A 51 -3.09 -1.34 -9.93
N LEU A 52 -2.94 -0.34 -9.06
CA LEU A 52 -4.03 0.49 -8.57
C LEU A 52 -4.08 1.80 -9.37
N ASN A 53 -5.28 2.27 -9.69
CA ASN A 53 -5.47 3.56 -10.36
C ASN A 53 -5.17 4.71 -9.35
N PRO A 54 -4.23 5.62 -9.65
CA PRO A 54 -3.89 6.78 -8.81
C PRO A 54 -5.04 7.73 -8.50
N GLN A 55 -6.05 7.83 -9.36
CA GLN A 55 -7.19 8.76 -9.24
C GLN A 55 -8.31 8.23 -8.32
N LYS A 56 -8.07 7.11 -7.62
CA LYS A 56 -9.08 6.43 -6.82
C LYS A 56 -8.59 6.21 -5.38
N LYS A 57 -9.54 6.14 -4.46
CA LYS A 57 -9.32 5.72 -3.07
C LYS A 57 -9.76 4.28 -2.92
N TYR A 58 -9.01 3.52 -2.11
CA TYR A 58 -9.25 2.10 -1.90
C TYR A 58 -9.42 1.83 -0.41
N GLN A 59 -10.56 1.28 -0.03
CA GLN A 59 -10.69 0.62 1.27
C GLN A 59 -10.27 -0.83 1.09
N VAL A 60 -9.27 -1.25 1.85
CA VAL A 60 -8.68 -2.59 1.73
C VAL A 60 -8.54 -3.24 3.09
N ARG A 61 -8.68 -4.57 3.10
CA ARG A 61 -8.25 -5.40 4.22
C ARG A 61 -6.93 -6.06 3.90
N ALA A 62 -5.88 -5.73 4.63
CA ALA A 62 -4.52 -6.22 4.35
C ALA A 62 -3.80 -6.69 5.62
N THR A 63 -2.77 -7.52 5.43
CA THR A 63 -1.88 -7.91 6.53
C THR A 63 -0.62 -7.07 6.47
N ILE A 64 -0.17 -6.55 7.61
CA ILE A 64 1.11 -5.87 7.72
C ILE A 64 2.22 -6.89 7.51
N LYS A 65 2.98 -6.73 6.43
CA LYS A 65 4.07 -7.64 6.07
C LYS A 65 5.38 -7.23 6.73
N GLN A 66 5.67 -5.94 6.72
CA GLN A 66 6.96 -5.42 7.15
C GLN A 66 6.88 -3.92 7.42
N HIS A 67 7.67 -3.44 8.37
CA HIS A 67 8.00 -2.03 8.51
C HIS A 67 9.38 -1.75 7.92
N ARG A 68 9.50 -0.66 7.17
CA ARG A 68 10.77 -0.19 6.62
C ARG A 68 10.88 1.32 6.77
N ILE A 69 12.09 1.79 7.00
CA ILE A 69 12.40 3.21 6.89
C ILE A 69 12.94 3.41 5.47
N LEU A 70 12.26 4.25 4.69
CA LEU A 70 12.71 4.61 3.33
C LEU A 70 13.02 6.11 3.33
N GLY A 71 14.31 6.43 3.23
CA GLY A 71 14.81 7.78 3.52
C GLY A 71 14.51 8.16 4.97
N ASN A 72 13.77 9.24 5.19
CA ASN A 72 13.36 9.71 6.53
C ASN A 72 11.88 9.43 6.86
N LYS A 73 11.20 8.55 6.09
CA LYS A 73 9.79 8.22 6.32
C LYS A 73 9.60 6.78 6.79
N GLN A 74 8.79 6.61 7.83
CA GLN A 74 8.31 5.30 8.27
C GLN A 74 7.30 4.79 7.25
N THR A 75 7.59 3.62 6.68
CA THR A 75 6.81 3.02 5.61
C THR A 75 6.36 1.63 6.01
N THR A 76 5.07 1.36 5.83
CA THR A 76 4.48 0.06 6.12
C THR A 76 4.20 -0.69 4.83
N VAL A 77 4.75 -1.90 4.70
CA VAL A 77 4.51 -2.78 3.56
C VAL A 77 3.35 -3.72 3.90
N ILE A 78 2.34 -3.77 3.04
CA ILE A 78 1.19 -4.65 3.21
C ILE A 78 1.21 -5.78 2.18
N ASN A 79 0.67 -6.94 2.56
CA ASN A 79 0.58 -8.12 1.70
C ASN A 79 -0.85 -8.38 1.24
N ARG A 80 -1.01 -8.69 -0.06
CA ARG A 80 -2.25 -9.16 -0.71
C ARG A 80 -3.53 -8.47 -0.16
N PRO A 81 -3.63 -7.13 -0.28
CA PRO A 81 -4.82 -6.40 0.15
C PRO A 81 -6.05 -6.91 -0.60
N LYS A 82 -7.11 -7.26 0.14
CA LYS A 82 -8.43 -7.47 -0.43
C LYS A 82 -9.12 -6.12 -0.54
N ILE A 83 -9.36 -5.66 -1.76
CA ILE A 83 -10.12 -4.43 -2.02
C ILE A 83 -11.58 -4.68 -1.60
N GLN A 84 -12.08 -3.86 -0.69
CA GLN A 84 -13.46 -3.88 -0.21
C GLN A 84 -14.31 -2.84 -0.95
N LYS A 85 -13.77 -1.63 -1.14
CA LYS A 85 -14.46 -0.53 -1.82
C LYS A 85 -13.47 0.31 -2.62
N VAL A 86 -13.95 0.85 -3.74
CA VAL A 86 -13.21 1.80 -4.58
C VAL A 86 -14.08 3.03 -4.79
N SER A 87 -13.54 4.21 -4.55
CA SER A 87 -14.22 5.49 -4.80
C SER A 87 -13.34 6.43 -5.62
N ALA A 88 -13.94 7.44 -6.23
CA ALA A 88 -13.19 8.57 -6.76
C ALA A 88 -12.45 9.29 -5.62
N GLN A 89 -11.31 9.91 -5.95
CA GLN A 89 -10.57 10.75 -5.00
C GLN A 89 -11.30 12.03 -4.64
#